data_AF-A0A8J6G4K1-F1
#
_entry.id   AF-A0A8J6G4K1-F1
#
_cell.length_a   1.000
_cell.length_b   1.000
_cell.length_c   1.000
_cell.angle_alpha   90.00
_cell.angle_beta   90.00
_cell.angle_gamma   90.00
#
_symmetry.space_group_name_H-M   'P 1'
#
loop_
_entity.id
_entity.type
_entity.pdbx_description
1 polymer ?
#
loop_
_entity_poly.entity_id
_entity_poly.type
_entity_poly.pdbx_seq_one_letter_code
_entity_poly.pdbx_strand_id
1 'polypeptide(L)'
;MIFDVESMKKALVEYEIDLQKMPLGKLSRRQIQAAYSILSEVQQAVSQGSSDSQILDLSNRFYTLIPHDFGMKKPPLLNNADSVQAKVEMLDNLLDIEVAYSLLRGGSDDSSKDPIDVNYEKLKTDIKVRGLPLPKYSVVHPRAVVPNLCVHQGHLHTQLLKCAARP
;
A
#
# COMPACT_ATOMS: atom_id res chain seq x y z
N MET A 1 -15.69 0.41 -0.68
CA MET A 1 -16.09 -0.87 -0.04
C MET A 1 -14.90 -1.82 -0.11
N ILE A 2 -14.79 -2.84 0.75
CA ILE A 2 -13.60 -3.73 0.80
C ILE A 2 -13.42 -4.61 -0.45
N PHE A 3 -14.47 -4.80 -1.25
CA PHE A 3 -14.47 -5.60 -2.47
C PHE A 3 -14.40 -4.78 -3.76
N ASP A 4 -14.09 -3.48 -3.65
CA ASP A 4 -14.06 -2.62 -4.83
C ASP A 4 -12.78 -2.82 -5.66
N VAL A 5 -12.95 -3.46 -6.82
CA VAL A 5 -11.87 -3.71 -7.79
C VAL A 5 -11.34 -2.42 -8.40
N GLU A 6 -12.13 -1.33 -8.45
CA GLU A 6 -11.65 -0.04 -8.95
C GLU A 6 -10.68 0.61 -7.96
N SER A 7 -10.99 0.61 -6.67
CA SER A 7 -10.06 1.01 -5.60
C SER A 7 -8.76 0.20 -5.63
N MET A 8 -8.83 -1.13 -5.84
CA MET A 8 -7.64 -1.97 -5.98
C MET A 8 -6.78 -1.56 -7.18
N LYS A 9 -7.38 -1.33 -8.36
CA LYS A 9 -6.66 -0.82 -9.54
C LYS A 9 -6.05 0.55 -9.30
N LYS A 10 -6.76 1.45 -8.61
CA LYS A 10 -6.29 2.79 -8.31
C LYS A 10 -5.02 2.78 -7.45
N ALA A 11 -4.97 1.92 -6.43
CA ALA A 11 -3.76 1.74 -5.62
C ALA A 11 -2.56 1.29 -6.47
N LEU A 12 -2.76 0.38 -7.43
CA LEU A 12 -1.69 -0.05 -8.36
C LEU A 12 -1.17 1.11 -9.24
N VAL A 13 -2.05 1.98 -9.72
CA VAL A 13 -1.64 3.18 -10.49
C VAL A 13 -0.87 4.16 -9.61
N GLU A 14 -1.23 4.31 -8.34
CA GLU A 14 -0.53 5.18 -7.38
C GLU A 14 0.91 4.71 -7.10
N TYR A 15 1.16 3.39 -7.17
CA TYR A 15 2.50 2.80 -7.09
C TYR A 15 3.29 2.79 -8.42
N GLU A 16 2.80 3.48 -9.46
CA GLU A 16 3.39 3.52 -10.81
C GLU A 16 3.49 2.12 -11.47
N ILE A 17 2.55 1.20 -11.19
CA ILE A 17 2.55 -0.16 -11.76
C ILE A 17 1.90 -0.18 -13.16
N ASP A 18 2.58 -0.83 -14.12
CA ASP A 18 2.05 -1.03 -15.47
C ASP A 18 0.95 -2.11 -15.48
N LEU A 19 -0.30 -1.65 -15.36
CA LEU A 19 -1.50 -2.49 -15.41
C LEU A 19 -1.75 -3.18 -16.76
N GLN A 20 -1.14 -2.73 -17.86
CA GLN A 20 -1.27 -3.37 -19.16
C GLN A 20 -0.40 -4.63 -19.22
N LYS A 21 0.83 -4.55 -18.70
CA LYS A 21 1.74 -5.71 -18.59
C LYS A 21 1.36 -6.62 -17.42
N MET A 22 0.94 -6.05 -16.29
CA MET A 22 0.62 -6.78 -15.06
C MET A 22 -0.80 -6.46 -14.55
N PRO A 23 -1.86 -6.99 -15.19
CA PRO A 23 -3.21 -6.92 -14.65
C PRO A 23 -3.34 -7.77 -13.37
N LEU A 24 -4.25 -7.39 -12.47
CA LEU A 24 -4.52 -8.01 -11.17
C LEU A 24 -4.44 -9.55 -11.15
N GLY A 25 -5.05 -10.22 -12.14
CA GLY A 25 -5.08 -11.69 -12.22
C GLY A 25 -3.81 -12.38 -12.74
N LYS A 26 -2.77 -11.63 -13.12
CA LYS A 26 -1.44 -12.15 -13.52
C LYS A 26 -0.35 -11.92 -12.46
N LEU A 27 -0.65 -11.17 -11.41
CA LEU A 27 0.29 -10.87 -10.33
C LEU A 27 0.56 -12.17 -9.55
N SER A 28 1.79 -12.70 -9.65
CA SER A 28 2.12 -14.02 -9.09
C SER A 28 2.89 -13.87 -7.77
N ARG A 29 2.44 -14.56 -6.71
CA ARG A 29 3.15 -14.58 -5.41
C ARG A 29 4.65 -14.90 -5.53
N ARG A 30 5.03 -15.78 -6.46
CA ARG A 30 6.43 -16.14 -6.73
C ARG A 30 7.25 -14.96 -7.25
N GLN A 31 6.64 -14.11 -8.08
CA GLN A 31 7.26 -12.91 -8.65
C GLN A 31 7.44 -11.84 -7.56
N ILE A 32 6.46 -11.68 -6.66
CA ILE A 32 6.59 -10.81 -5.46
C ILE A 32 7.70 -11.33 -4.53
N GLN A 33 7.75 -12.63 -4.25
CA GLN A 33 8.81 -13.25 -3.43
C GLN A 33 10.21 -13.06 -4.02
N ALA A 34 10.36 -13.19 -5.34
CA ALA A 34 11.62 -12.88 -6.01
C ALA A 34 11.96 -11.37 -5.92
N ALA A 35 10.95 -10.48 -5.96
CA ALA A 35 11.17 -9.05 -5.79
C ALA A 35 11.61 -8.65 -4.36
N TYR A 36 11.03 -9.26 -3.31
CA TYR A 36 11.52 -9.09 -1.93
C TYR A 36 12.98 -9.51 -1.79
N SER A 37 13.38 -10.61 -2.45
CA SER A 37 14.76 -11.11 -2.43
C SER A 37 15.71 -10.05 -3.00
N ILE A 38 15.36 -9.46 -4.15
CA ILE A 38 16.13 -8.36 -4.76
C ILE A 38 16.16 -7.12 -3.86
N LEU A 39 15.04 -6.73 -3.24
CA LEU A 39 15.01 -5.58 -2.31
C LEU A 39 15.89 -5.81 -1.07
N SER A 40 16.00 -7.06 -0.59
CA SER A 40 16.92 -7.43 0.49
C SER A 40 18.38 -7.37 0.04
N GLU A 41 18.72 -7.85 -1.18
CA GLU A 41 20.03 -7.67 -1.81
C GLU A 41 20.40 -6.16 -1.91
N VAL A 42 19.45 -5.31 -2.33
CA VAL A 42 19.63 -3.85 -2.41
C VAL A 42 19.88 -3.25 -1.03
N GLN A 43 19.06 -3.59 -0.02
CA GLN A 43 19.21 -3.08 1.34
C GLN A 43 20.59 -3.43 1.92
N GLN A 44 21.07 -4.66 1.66
CA GLN A 44 22.39 -5.10 2.06
C GLN A 44 23.50 -4.33 1.32
N ALA A 45 23.37 -4.15 0.01
CA ALA A 45 24.33 -3.40 -0.80
C ALA A 45 24.46 -1.93 -0.36
N VAL A 46 23.33 -1.27 -0.06
CA VAL A 46 23.28 0.10 0.47
C VAL A 46 23.91 0.16 1.87
N SER A 47 23.58 -0.78 2.76
CA SER A 47 24.12 -0.83 4.13
C SER A 47 25.63 -1.09 4.19
N GLN A 48 26.17 -1.80 3.20
CA GLN A 48 27.61 -2.12 3.09
C GLN A 48 28.42 -1.06 2.33
N GLY A 49 27.77 -0.04 1.74
CA GLY A 49 28.45 0.94 0.89
C GLY A 49 29.01 0.32 -0.40
N SER A 50 28.26 -0.64 -0.98
CA SER A 50 28.64 -1.31 -2.22
C SER A 50 28.67 -0.34 -3.41
N SER A 51 29.36 -0.73 -4.49
CA SER A 51 29.51 0.13 -5.67
C SER A 51 28.18 0.52 -6.32
N ASP A 52 28.08 1.77 -6.80
CA ASP A 52 26.90 2.30 -7.50
C ASP A 52 26.44 1.41 -8.66
N SER A 53 27.38 0.76 -9.35
CA SER A 53 27.09 -0.17 -10.45
C SER A 53 26.29 -1.39 -10.00
N GLN A 54 26.52 -1.89 -8.78
CA GLN A 54 25.79 -3.02 -8.22
C GLN A 54 24.39 -2.61 -7.78
N ILE A 55 24.24 -1.44 -7.15
CA ILE A 55 22.93 -0.88 -6.78
C ILE A 55 22.08 -0.61 -8.03
N LEU A 56 22.70 -0.12 -9.11
CA LEU A 56 22.06 0.11 -10.40
C LEU A 56 21.61 -1.19 -11.08
N ASP A 57 22.45 -2.24 -11.09
CA ASP A 57 22.05 -3.56 -11.61
C ASP A 57 20.86 -4.15 -10.84
N LEU A 58 20.92 -4.15 -9.51
CA LEU A 58 19.84 -4.63 -8.66
C LEU A 58 18.55 -3.83 -8.85
N SER A 59 18.64 -2.50 -8.98
CA SER A 59 17.50 -1.64 -9.31
C SER A 59 16.89 -2.02 -10.67
N ASN A 60 17.71 -2.23 -11.70
CA ASN A 60 17.25 -2.65 -13.03
C ASN A 60 16.60 -4.05 -13.01
N ARG A 61 17.18 -5.00 -12.26
CA ARG A 61 16.60 -6.34 -12.04
C ARG A 61 15.22 -6.24 -11.38
N PHE A 62 15.04 -5.36 -10.38
CA PHE A 62 13.75 -5.12 -9.74
C PHE A 62 12.71 -4.56 -10.73
N TYR A 63 13.02 -3.51 -11.50
CA TYR A 63 12.08 -2.92 -12.47
C TYR A 63 11.82 -3.79 -13.70
N THR A 64 12.72 -4.74 -14.00
CA THR A 64 12.46 -5.78 -15.02
C THR A 64 11.51 -6.84 -14.49
N LEU A 65 11.62 -7.20 -13.21
CA LEU A 65 10.77 -8.21 -12.56
C LEU A 65 9.36 -7.67 -12.25
N ILE A 66 9.23 -6.40 -11.85
CA ILE A 66 7.94 -5.75 -11.62
C ILE A 66 7.77 -4.60 -12.62
N PRO A 67 6.88 -4.76 -13.62
CA PRO A 67 6.61 -3.72 -14.60
C PRO A 67 6.08 -2.44 -13.94
N HIS A 68 6.88 -1.37 -14.02
CA HIS A 68 6.49 -0.03 -13.64
C HIS A 68 6.31 0.85 -14.89
N ASP A 69 5.38 1.80 -14.83
CA ASP A 69 5.20 2.85 -15.82
C ASP A 69 5.71 4.19 -15.28
N PHE A 70 6.94 4.54 -15.65
CA PHE A 70 7.55 5.84 -15.37
C PHE A 70 7.27 6.88 -16.47
N GLY A 71 6.48 6.53 -17.50
CA GLY A 71 6.26 7.32 -18.70
C GLY A 71 7.57 7.73 -19.38
N MET A 72 7.85 9.03 -19.41
CA MET A 72 9.07 9.61 -20.01
C MET A 72 10.22 9.80 -19.01
N LYS A 73 10.04 9.44 -17.73
CA LYS A 73 11.07 9.57 -16.70
C LYS A 73 11.94 8.31 -16.64
N LYS A 74 13.22 8.47 -16.30
CA LYS A 74 14.08 7.34 -15.93
C LYS A 74 13.58 6.70 -14.62
N PRO A 75 13.68 5.36 -14.45
CA PRO A 75 13.41 4.72 -13.16
C PRO A 75 14.27 5.34 -12.03
N PRO A 76 13.72 5.55 -10.83
CA PRO A 76 14.49 6.02 -9.69
C PRO A 76 15.44 4.92 -9.19
N LEU A 77 16.66 5.28 -8.78
CA LEU A 77 17.63 4.33 -8.22
C LEU A 77 17.27 4.00 -6.77
N LEU A 78 17.41 2.73 -6.39
CA LEU A 78 17.13 2.27 -5.02
C LEU A 78 18.39 2.39 -4.14
N ASN A 79 18.92 3.61 -3.99
CA ASN A 79 20.14 3.87 -3.23
C ASN A 79 19.91 4.31 -1.77
N ASN A 80 18.66 4.63 -1.39
CA ASN A 80 18.30 5.06 -0.03
C ASN A 80 17.46 3.99 0.67
N ALA A 81 17.65 3.83 1.99
CA ALA A 81 16.85 2.93 2.80
C ALA A 81 15.34 3.23 2.71
N ASP A 82 14.96 4.51 2.74
CA ASP A 82 13.56 4.96 2.62
C ASP A 82 12.93 4.53 1.28
N SER A 83 13.70 4.59 0.19
CA SER A 83 13.25 4.18 -1.15
C SER A 83 13.07 2.66 -1.25
N VAL A 84 13.92 1.89 -0.56
CA VAL A 84 13.74 0.43 -0.45
C VAL A 84 12.52 0.11 0.40
N GLN A 85 12.36 0.75 1.56
CA GLN A 85 11.20 0.52 2.44
C GLN A 85 9.88 0.85 1.74
N ALA A 86 9.78 1.99 1.05
CA ALA A 86 8.59 2.33 0.27
C ALA A 86 8.26 1.29 -0.82
N LYS A 87 9.27 0.63 -1.39
CA LYS A 87 9.06 -0.49 -2.34
C LYS A 87 8.76 -1.82 -1.66
N VAL A 88 9.22 -2.06 -0.43
CA VAL A 88 8.77 -3.21 0.40
C VAL A 88 7.29 -3.06 0.75
N GLU A 89 6.88 -1.90 1.27
CA GLU A 89 5.48 -1.60 1.58
C GLU A 89 4.59 -1.70 0.34
N MET A 90 5.08 -1.29 -0.83
CA MET A 90 4.40 -1.54 -2.11
C MET A 90 4.19 -3.04 -2.36
N LEU A 91 5.23 -3.89 -2.20
CA LEU A 91 5.08 -5.35 -2.38
C LEU A 91 4.06 -5.97 -1.42
N ASP A 92 3.99 -5.50 -0.18
CA ASP A 92 3.01 -5.98 0.81
C ASP A 92 1.59 -5.68 0.32
N ASN A 93 1.33 -4.45 -0.12
CA ASN A 93 0.05 -4.04 -0.70
C ASN A 93 -0.28 -4.82 -1.98
N LEU A 94 0.70 -5.12 -2.84
CA LEU A 94 0.51 -5.98 -4.02
C LEU A 94 0.07 -7.40 -3.65
N LEU A 95 0.64 -7.96 -2.58
CA LEU A 95 0.31 -9.30 -2.10
C LEU A 95 -1.12 -9.36 -1.52
N ASP A 96 -1.50 -8.38 -0.70
CA ASP A 96 -2.86 -8.30 -0.15
C ASP A 96 -3.92 -8.14 -1.25
N ILE A 97 -3.62 -7.35 -2.28
CA ILE A 97 -4.48 -7.20 -3.47
C ILE A 97 -4.60 -8.54 -4.24
N GLU A 98 -3.53 -9.33 -4.37
CA GLU A 98 -3.59 -10.67 -5.00
C GLU A 98 -4.49 -11.63 -4.20
N VAL A 99 -4.35 -11.62 -2.87
CA VAL A 99 -5.13 -12.48 -1.98
C VAL A 99 -6.61 -12.09 -2.05
N ALA A 100 -6.93 -10.80 -1.95
CA ALA A 100 -8.29 -10.29 -2.05
C ALA A 100 -8.92 -10.58 -3.41
N TYR A 101 -8.18 -10.39 -4.50
CA TYR A 101 -8.65 -10.70 -5.86
C TYR A 101 -8.85 -12.21 -6.09
N SER A 102 -7.99 -13.03 -5.48
CA SER A 102 -8.11 -14.50 -5.51
C SER A 102 -9.34 -14.99 -4.73
N LEU A 103 -9.67 -14.37 -3.60
CA LEU A 103 -10.92 -14.63 -2.86
C LEU A 103 -12.14 -14.20 -3.68
N LEU A 104 -12.10 -13.03 -4.32
CA LEU A 104 -13.17 -12.55 -5.19
C LEU A 104 -13.46 -13.51 -6.35
N ARG A 105 -12.42 -14.01 -7.03
CA ARG A 105 -12.52 -15.01 -8.11
C ARG A 105 -12.81 -16.43 -7.64
N GLY A 106 -12.44 -16.77 -6.40
CA GLY A 106 -12.57 -18.09 -5.82
C GLY A 106 -13.90 -18.28 -5.09
N GLY A 107 -14.94 -18.72 -5.80
CA GLY A 107 -16.21 -19.13 -5.21
C GLY A 107 -17.13 -19.79 -6.20
N SER A 108 -18.12 -20.54 -5.71
CA SER A 108 -19.23 -21.02 -6.52
C SER A 108 -20.15 -19.85 -6.86
N ASP A 109 -20.39 -19.64 -8.16
CA ASP A 109 -21.38 -18.71 -8.70
C ASP A 109 -22.80 -19.30 -8.50
N ASP A 110 -23.21 -19.41 -7.23
CA ASP A 110 -24.54 -19.88 -6.87
C ASP A 110 -25.53 -18.74 -7.17
N SER A 111 -26.20 -18.86 -8.33
CA SER A 111 -27.15 -17.88 -8.87
C SER A 111 -28.36 -17.62 -7.96
N SER A 112 -28.48 -18.37 -6.86
CA SER A 112 -29.54 -18.26 -5.86
C SER A 112 -29.28 -17.18 -4.79
N LYS A 113 -28.06 -16.62 -4.72
CA LYS A 113 -27.64 -15.67 -3.68
C LYS A 113 -27.26 -14.31 -4.25
N ASP A 114 -27.47 -13.26 -3.45
CA ASP A 114 -27.00 -11.92 -3.78
C ASP A 114 -25.46 -11.86 -3.82
N PRO A 115 -24.86 -11.08 -4.74
CA PRO A 115 -23.40 -11.03 -4.90
C PRO A 115 -22.67 -10.44 -3.69
N ILE A 116 -23.37 -9.68 -2.84
CA ILE A 116 -22.84 -9.18 -1.57
C ILE A 116 -22.70 -10.32 -0.56
N ASP A 117 -23.70 -11.21 -0.46
CA ASP A 117 -23.71 -12.34 0.46
C ASP A 117 -22.70 -13.40 0.06
N VAL A 118 -22.57 -13.71 -1.24
CA VAL A 118 -21.50 -14.58 -1.77
C VAL A 118 -20.11 -14.05 -1.38
N ASN A 119 -19.92 -12.73 -1.45
CA ASN A 119 -18.65 -12.11 -1.04
C ASN A 119 -18.47 -12.07 0.48
N TYR A 120 -19.54 -11.94 1.26
CA TYR A 120 -19.49 -12.07 2.72
C TYR A 120 -19.12 -13.50 3.17
N GLU A 121 -19.72 -14.53 2.56
CA GLU A 121 -19.38 -15.94 2.83
C GLU A 121 -17.90 -16.25 2.54
N LYS A 122 -17.32 -15.66 1.48
CA LYS A 122 -15.88 -15.77 1.15
C LYS A 122 -14.97 -15.24 2.26
N LEU A 123 -15.40 -14.24 3.06
CA LEU A 123 -14.61 -13.72 4.19
C LEU A 123 -14.56 -14.68 5.38
N LYS A 124 -15.53 -15.59 5.51
CA LYS A 124 -15.66 -16.52 6.65
C LYS A 124 -15.59 -15.82 8.03
N THR A 125 -16.15 -14.62 8.14
CA THR A 125 -16.16 -13.81 9.37
C THR A 125 -17.58 -13.41 9.77
N ASP A 126 -17.82 -13.30 11.09
CA ASP A 126 -19.10 -12.88 11.68
C ASP A 126 -19.05 -11.39 12.02
N ILE A 127 -19.28 -10.53 11.02
CA ILE A 127 -19.24 -9.07 11.15
C ILE A 127 -20.59 -8.56 11.64
N LYS A 128 -20.71 -8.35 12.96
CA LYS A 128 -21.91 -7.79 13.58
C LYS A 128 -21.79 -6.29 13.81
N VAL A 129 -22.76 -5.52 13.31
CA VAL A 129 -22.90 -4.10 13.63
C VAL A 129 -23.18 -3.98 15.12
N ARG A 130 -22.26 -3.34 15.87
CA ARG A 130 -22.56 -2.97 17.25
C ARG A 130 -23.53 -1.79 17.23
N GLY A 131 -24.74 -2.02 17.77
CA GLY A 131 -25.76 -0.98 17.86
C GLY A 131 -25.21 0.26 18.57
N LEU A 132 -25.56 1.44 18.05
CA LEU A 132 -25.30 2.71 18.73
C LEU A 132 -25.91 2.63 20.13
N PRO A 133 -25.14 2.86 21.21
CA PRO A 133 -25.70 2.85 22.55
C PRO A 133 -26.71 3.99 22.68
N LEU A 134 -27.98 3.63 22.87
CA LEU A 134 -29.00 4.57 23.35
C LEU A 134 -28.48 5.22 24.65
N PRO A 135 -28.74 6.52 24.89
CA PRO A 135 -27.94 7.34 25.78
C PRO A 135 -28.08 6.95 27.26
N LYS A 136 -27.24 6.01 27.71
CA LYS A 136 -26.83 5.82 29.10
C LYS A 136 -25.31 5.67 29.16
N TYR A 137 -24.71 6.72 29.70
CA TYR A 137 -23.29 7.04 29.77
C TYR A 137 -22.50 6.01 30.61
N SER A 138 -21.44 5.40 30.04
CA SER A 138 -20.19 5.04 30.75
C SER A 138 -19.07 4.54 29.81
N VAL A 139 -18.19 5.48 29.43
CA VAL A 139 -16.75 5.34 29.10
C VAL A 139 -16.21 4.00 28.54
N VAL A 140 -16.10 3.92 27.20
CA VAL A 140 -15.02 3.25 26.42
C VAL A 140 -15.02 3.89 25.01
N HIS A 141 -13.93 4.39 24.39
CA HIS A 141 -12.59 4.85 24.82
C HIS A 141 -12.07 5.84 23.73
N PRO A 142 -11.34 6.93 24.03
CA PRO A 142 -10.94 7.90 23.01
C PRO A 142 -9.69 7.45 22.22
N ARG A 143 -9.87 6.91 21.01
CA ARG A 143 -8.75 6.69 20.08
C ARG A 143 -9.14 6.92 18.60
N ALA A 144 -9.46 8.17 18.31
CA ALA A 144 -9.30 8.76 16.99
C ALA A 144 -8.60 10.13 17.12
N VAL A 145 -7.49 10.16 17.86
CA VAL A 145 -6.51 11.24 17.67
C VAL A 145 -5.80 10.93 16.36
N VAL A 146 -6.33 11.48 15.28
CA VAL A 146 -5.53 11.72 14.08
C VAL A 146 -4.54 12.83 14.44
N PRO A 147 -3.23 12.56 14.57
CA PRO A 147 -2.28 13.65 14.49
C PRO A 147 -2.39 14.20 13.07
N ASN A 148 -2.90 15.42 12.94
CA ASN A 148 -2.73 16.19 11.71
C ASN A 148 -1.23 16.38 11.50
N LEU A 149 -0.62 15.49 10.70
CA LEU A 149 0.74 15.69 10.22
C LEU A 149 0.68 16.77 9.14
N CYS A 150 0.55 18.03 9.59
CA CYS A 150 0.72 19.23 8.78
C CYS A 150 2.17 19.37 8.36
N VAL A 151 2.63 18.48 7.48
CA VAL A 151 3.95 18.47 6.87
C VAL A 151 3.79 18.15 5.39
N HIS A 152 3.03 18.97 4.65
CA HIS A 152 3.15 19.12 3.18
C HIS A 152 2.44 20.40 2.67
N GLN A 153 2.88 21.55 3.19
CA GLN A 153 2.89 22.88 2.57
C GLN A 153 3.61 23.78 3.60
N GLY A 154 4.72 24.46 3.31
CA GLY A 154 5.12 24.99 2.02
C GLY A 154 4.56 26.40 1.89
N HIS A 155 5.32 27.39 2.41
CA HIS A 155 5.04 28.83 2.33
C HIS A 155 3.87 29.37 3.20
N LEU A 156 4.19 30.06 4.31
CA LEU A 156 3.82 31.47 4.53
C LEU A 156 4.32 32.01 5.90
N HIS A 157 5.38 32.81 5.81
CA HIS A 157 5.57 34.11 6.47
C HIS A 157 4.87 34.39 7.84
N THR A 158 5.68 34.35 8.90
CA THR A 158 5.80 35.44 9.90
C THR A 158 4.51 35.96 10.57
N GLN A 159 3.93 35.21 11.52
CA GLN A 159 3.29 35.77 12.73
C GLN A 159 2.91 34.70 13.76
N LEU A 160 3.62 34.64 14.90
CA LEU A 160 3.11 34.18 16.21
C LEU A 160 4.20 34.32 17.30
N LEU A 161 4.52 35.58 17.63
CA LEU A 161 5.46 35.90 18.72
C LEU A 161 4.85 37.02 19.58
N LYS A 162 3.65 36.76 20.15
CA LYS A 162 2.90 37.73 20.97
C LYS A 162 1.81 37.15 21.91
N CYS A 163 2.02 35.94 22.44
CA CYS A 163 1.14 35.34 23.47
C CYS A 163 1.93 34.81 24.69
N ALA A 164 2.92 35.58 25.18
CA ALA A 164 3.69 35.21 26.37
C ALA A 164 4.29 36.45 27.09
N ALA A 165 3.45 37.41 27.49
CA ALA A 165 3.77 38.40 28.53
C ALA A 165 2.58 39.30 28.88
N ARG A 166 1.92 39.03 30.02
CA ARG A 166 1.80 39.99 31.13
C ARG A 166 1.25 39.28 32.39
N PRO A 167 1.57 39.81 33.59
CA PRO A 167 1.34 39.15 34.88
C PRO A 167 -0.09 39.27 35.39
#